data_AF-A0A554W037-F1
#
_entry.id   AF-A0A554W037-F1
#
_cell.length_a   1.000
_cell.length_b   1.000
_cell.length_c   1.000
_cell.angle_alpha   90.00
_cell.angle_beta   90.00
_cell.angle_gamma   90.00
#
_symmetry.space_group_name_H-M   'P 1'
#
loop_
_entity.id
_entity.type
_entity.pdbx_description
1 polymer ?
#
loop_
_entity_poly.entity_id
_entity_poly.type
_entity_poly.pdbx_seq_one_letter_code
_entity_poly.pdbx_strand_id
1 'polypeptide(L)'
;MAQQVFPGRYTADPERESVTVFLIGMRANRWWKAATVAKVAAAMPRMLRHLAGDPASGMLGCEQWFGRTTMLLSYWESPEHLRKFAADRESPHLEPWRRFMKEVAGTGDVGVWHETYQVPAAGIEVIYNGMPLFGLAKATTHVPVGAGSNTAKQRMGRPAGRVAGSPSGKG
;
A
#
# COMPACT_ATOMS: atom_id res chain seq x y z
N MET A 1 -0.31 23.17 -2.86
CA MET A 1 -1.20 23.14 -1.68
C MET A 1 -0.52 22.29 -0.62
N ALA A 2 -0.34 22.79 0.60
CA ALA A 2 0.15 21.96 1.70
C ALA A 2 -0.89 20.88 2.02
N GLN A 3 -0.45 19.65 2.25
CA GLN A 3 -1.36 18.56 2.61
C GLN A 3 -1.93 18.82 4.01
N GLN A 4 -3.24 18.65 4.19
CA GLN A 4 -3.88 18.84 5.49
C GLN A 4 -3.31 17.84 6.51
N VAL A 5 -2.89 18.36 7.67
CA VAL A 5 -2.44 17.56 8.82
C VAL A 5 -3.59 17.45 9.81
N PHE A 6 -3.85 16.24 10.30
CA PHE A 6 -4.88 15.98 11.31
C PHE A 6 -4.23 15.95 12.70
N PRO A 7 -4.46 16.98 13.55
CA PRO A 7 -3.91 16.99 14.90
C PRO A 7 -4.57 15.90 15.75
N GLY A 8 -3.78 15.21 16.58
CA GLY A 8 -4.26 14.14 17.45
C GLY A 8 -4.10 12.74 16.86
N ARG A 9 -4.75 11.76 17.49
CA ARG A 9 -4.57 10.33 17.22
C ARG A 9 -5.73 9.76 16.39
N TYR A 10 -5.38 9.07 15.31
CA TYR A 10 -6.31 8.43 14.39
C TYR A 10 -5.87 6.98 14.09
N THR A 11 -6.80 6.17 13.60
CA THR A 11 -6.59 4.79 13.16
C THR A 11 -7.30 4.58 11.82
N ALA A 12 -7.09 3.40 11.22
CA ALA A 12 -7.88 2.93 10.10
C ALA A 12 -9.05 2.05 10.58
N ASP A 13 -10.20 2.14 9.93
CA ASP A 13 -11.23 1.10 9.90
C ASP A 13 -11.27 0.55 8.46
N PRO A 14 -10.82 -0.69 8.22
CA PRO A 14 -10.85 -1.27 6.89
C PRO A 14 -12.25 -1.56 6.36
N GLU A 15 -13.26 -1.66 7.25
CA GLU A 15 -14.65 -2.04 6.91
C GLU A 15 -14.75 -3.36 6.12
N ARG A 16 -13.76 -4.25 6.28
CA ARG A 16 -13.63 -5.50 5.55
C ARG A 16 -12.92 -6.56 6.37
N GLU A 17 -13.18 -7.82 6.08
CA GLU A 17 -12.70 -8.96 6.89
C GLU A 17 -11.18 -9.15 6.88
N SER A 18 -10.52 -8.73 5.80
CA SER A 18 -9.06 -8.81 5.68
C SER A 18 -8.56 -7.81 4.64
N VAL A 19 -7.28 -7.47 4.69
CA VAL A 19 -6.60 -6.59 3.74
C VAL A 19 -5.33 -7.28 3.24
N THR A 20 -5.09 -7.20 1.93
CA THR A 20 -3.81 -7.61 1.37
C THR A 20 -2.86 -6.43 1.39
N VAL A 21 -1.69 -6.60 1.99
CA VAL A 21 -0.60 -5.62 1.95
C VAL A 21 0.46 -6.15 1.01
N PHE A 22 0.83 -5.35 0.02
CA PHE A 22 1.87 -5.69 -0.96
C PHE A 22 2.97 -4.63 -0.96
N LEU A 23 4.18 -5.07 -0.64
CA LEU A 23 5.38 -4.26 -0.65
C LEU A 23 6.17 -4.68 -1.88
N ILE A 24 6.61 -3.71 -2.68
CA ILE A 24 7.45 -3.98 -3.85
C ILE A 24 8.44 -2.85 -4.04
N GLY A 25 9.62 -3.18 -4.55
CA GLY A 25 10.56 -2.16 -4.95
C GLY A 25 11.72 -2.70 -5.75
N MET A 26 12.62 -1.79 -6.08
CA MET A 26 13.91 -2.12 -6.66
C MET A 26 15.04 -1.59 -5.79
N ARG A 27 16.24 -2.15 -5.97
CA ARG A 27 17.47 -1.59 -5.41
C ARG A 27 18.50 -1.35 -6.50
N ALA A 28 19.00 -0.12 -6.60
CA ALA A 28 20.11 0.24 -7.47
C ALA A 28 21.44 -0.21 -6.84
N ASN A 29 21.91 -1.40 -7.20
CA ASN A 29 23.18 -1.93 -6.69
C ASN A 29 24.36 -1.19 -7.33
N ARG A 30 24.30 -0.92 -8.64
CA ARG A 30 25.26 -0.08 -9.37
C ARG A 30 24.59 1.21 -9.83
N TRP A 31 24.43 2.14 -8.90
CA TRP A 31 23.70 3.39 -9.13
C TRP A 31 24.29 4.28 -10.25
N TRP A 32 25.59 4.13 -10.56
CA TRP A 32 26.24 4.80 -11.69
C TRP A 32 25.80 4.27 -13.07
N LYS A 33 25.14 3.10 -13.16
CA LYS A 33 24.47 2.64 -14.38
C LYS A 33 23.09 3.30 -14.51
N ALA A 34 23.09 4.63 -14.58
CA ALA A 34 21.88 5.45 -14.50
C ALA A 34 20.82 5.08 -15.54
N ALA A 35 21.22 4.76 -16.78
CA ALA A 35 20.30 4.35 -17.84
C ALA A 35 19.54 3.04 -17.49
N THR A 36 20.25 2.02 -16.98
CA THR A 36 19.63 0.75 -16.56
C THR A 36 18.69 0.98 -15.37
N VAL A 37 19.14 1.74 -14.37
CA VAL A 37 18.32 2.06 -13.18
C VAL A 37 17.05 2.82 -13.59
N ALA A 38 17.17 3.85 -14.43
CA ALA A 38 16.05 4.65 -14.90
C ALA A 38 15.05 3.81 -15.71
N LYS A 39 15.53 2.90 -16.57
CA LYS A 39 14.68 2.01 -17.38
C LYS A 39 13.81 1.10 -16.51
N VAL A 40 14.36 0.58 -15.39
CA VAL A 40 13.59 -0.23 -14.43
C VAL A 40 12.63 0.66 -13.64
N ALA A 41 13.09 1.80 -13.13
CA ALA A 41 12.29 2.73 -12.34
C ALA A 41 11.05 3.25 -13.09
N ALA A 42 11.19 3.52 -14.39
CA ALA A 42 10.14 4.10 -15.22
C ALA A 42 8.92 3.19 -15.45
N ALA A 43 9.01 1.89 -15.13
CA ALA A 43 7.89 0.96 -15.26
C ALA A 43 6.79 1.22 -14.21
N MET A 44 7.17 1.53 -12.96
CA MET A 44 6.24 1.61 -11.84
C MET A 44 5.19 2.72 -11.97
N PRO A 45 5.53 3.95 -12.39
CA PRO A 45 4.52 5.01 -12.57
C PRO A 45 3.43 4.66 -13.59
N ARG A 46 3.75 3.89 -14.63
CA ARG A 46 2.75 3.45 -15.62
C ARG A 46 1.77 2.46 -15.01
N MET A 47 2.27 1.51 -14.20
CA MET A 47 1.43 0.56 -13.46
C MET A 47 0.49 1.27 -12.50
N LEU A 48 1.00 2.20 -11.70
CA LEU A 48 0.20 2.95 -10.72
C LEU A 48 -0.87 3.82 -11.38
N ARG A 49 -0.58 4.46 -12.52
CA ARG A 49 -1.59 5.23 -13.28
C ARG A 49 -2.70 4.35 -13.83
N HIS A 50 -2.35 3.16 -14.33
CA HIS A 50 -3.35 2.20 -14.81
C HIS A 50 -4.26 1.74 -13.66
N LEU A 51 -3.69 1.35 -12.53
CA LEU A 51 -4.46 0.92 -11.34
C LEU A 51 -5.33 2.04 -10.78
N ALA A 52 -4.83 3.29 -10.74
CA ALA A 52 -5.62 4.44 -10.30
C ALA A 52 -6.81 4.76 -11.24
N GLY A 53 -6.73 4.36 -12.51
CA GLY A 53 -7.81 4.52 -13.50
C GLY A 53 -8.80 3.37 -13.53
N ASP A 54 -8.54 2.27 -12.83
CA ASP A 54 -9.39 1.08 -12.77
C ASP A 54 -9.69 0.68 -11.31
N PRO A 55 -10.74 1.23 -10.70
CA PRO A 55 -11.15 0.82 -9.35
C PRO A 55 -11.48 -0.68 -9.24
N ALA A 56 -11.89 -1.33 -10.33
CA ALA A 56 -12.20 -2.76 -10.34
C ALA A 56 -10.93 -3.65 -10.30
N SER A 57 -9.74 -3.06 -10.37
CA SER A 57 -8.47 -3.75 -10.15
C SER A 57 -8.30 -4.23 -8.71
N GLY A 58 -9.04 -3.65 -7.76
CA GLY A 58 -8.99 -3.98 -6.34
C GLY A 58 -7.80 -3.39 -5.59
N MET A 59 -7.07 -2.43 -6.17
CA MET A 59 -6.08 -1.64 -5.43
C MET A 59 -6.79 -0.54 -4.64
N LEU A 60 -6.65 -0.58 -3.30
CA LEU A 60 -7.28 0.36 -2.37
C LEU A 60 -6.47 1.66 -2.22
N GLY A 61 -5.15 1.58 -2.35
CA GLY A 61 -4.28 2.74 -2.27
C GLY A 61 -2.82 2.35 -2.14
N CYS A 62 -1.93 3.34 -2.23
CA CYS A 62 -0.50 3.12 -2.10
C CYS A 62 0.26 4.34 -1.58
N GLU A 63 1.45 4.08 -1.06
CA GLU A 63 2.46 5.06 -0.65
C GLU A 63 3.82 4.66 -1.20
N GLN A 64 4.63 5.64 -1.62
CA GLN A 64 5.89 5.38 -2.30
C GLN A 64 7.05 6.17 -1.71
N TRP A 65 8.16 5.48 -1.46
CA TRP A 65 9.43 6.05 -1.02
C TRP A 65 10.53 5.76 -2.03
N PHE A 66 11.35 6.78 -2.24
CA PHE A 66 12.48 6.74 -3.15
C PHE A 66 13.79 6.75 -2.37
N GLY A 67 14.81 6.16 -2.97
CA GLY A 67 16.13 6.00 -2.38
C GLY A 67 16.93 4.99 -3.19
N ARG A 68 18.08 4.55 -2.66
CA ARG A 68 18.85 3.47 -3.30
C ARG A 68 18.05 2.18 -3.40
N THR A 69 17.27 1.89 -2.35
CA THR A 69 16.21 0.89 -2.36
C THR A 69 14.90 1.66 -2.32
N THR A 70 14.04 1.44 -3.31
CA THR A 70 12.69 2.00 -3.34
C THR A 70 11.73 1.08 -2.58
N MET A 71 10.63 1.65 -2.11
CA MET A 71 9.52 0.89 -1.53
C MET A 71 8.20 1.48 -2.00
N LEU A 72 7.35 0.65 -2.58
CA LEU A 72 5.95 0.91 -2.80
C LEU A 72 5.18 0.03 -1.82
N LEU A 73 4.47 0.66 -0.90
CA LEU A 73 3.47 0.02 -0.05
C LEU A 73 2.13 0.15 -0.75
N SER A 74 1.43 -0.96 -0.98
CA SER A 74 0.10 -0.94 -1.57
C SER A 74 -0.87 -1.82 -0.78
N TYR A 75 -2.11 -1.38 -0.73
CA TYR A 75 -3.22 -2.08 -0.08
C TYR A 75 -4.17 -2.58 -1.16
N TRP A 76 -4.62 -3.81 -1.03
CA TRP A 76 -5.48 -4.47 -2.00
C TRP A 76 -6.65 -5.16 -1.33
N GLU A 77 -7.70 -5.34 -2.12
CA GLU A 77 -8.88 -6.07 -1.71
C GLU A 77 -8.53 -7.51 -1.36
N SER A 78 -7.83 -8.21 -2.23
CA SER A 78 -7.42 -9.59 -1.98
C SER A 78 -6.15 -9.97 -2.75
N PRO A 79 -5.51 -11.10 -2.40
CA PRO A 79 -4.36 -11.59 -3.16
C PRO A 79 -4.75 -11.95 -4.59
N GLU A 80 -5.99 -12.34 -4.84
CA GLU A 80 -6.53 -12.67 -6.16
C GLU A 80 -6.58 -11.43 -7.05
N HIS A 81 -6.99 -10.28 -6.53
CA HIS A 81 -6.98 -9.00 -7.26
C HIS A 81 -5.56 -8.62 -7.69
N LEU A 82 -4.61 -8.67 -6.75
CA LEU A 82 -3.19 -8.42 -7.04
C LEU A 82 -2.65 -9.39 -8.08
N ARG A 83 -2.93 -10.70 -7.94
CA ARG A 83 -2.49 -11.74 -8.88
C ARG A 83 -3.11 -11.57 -10.27
N LYS A 84 -4.38 -11.19 -10.34
CA LYS A 84 -5.09 -10.92 -11.60
C LYS A 84 -4.41 -9.80 -12.36
N PHE A 85 -4.13 -8.67 -11.69
CA PHE A 85 -3.37 -7.58 -12.28
C PHE A 85 -1.98 -8.02 -12.76
N ALA A 86 -1.25 -8.78 -11.93
CA ALA A 86 0.10 -9.23 -12.26
C ALA A 86 0.15 -10.20 -13.46
N ALA A 87 -0.91 -10.98 -13.67
CA ALA A 87 -1.01 -12.00 -14.72
C ALA A 87 -1.74 -11.53 -16.00
N ASP A 88 -2.43 -10.39 -15.95
CA ASP A 88 -3.16 -9.85 -17.08
C ASP A 88 -2.20 -9.39 -18.19
N ARG A 89 -2.52 -9.79 -19.42
CA ARG A 89 -1.72 -9.52 -20.62
C ARG A 89 -1.91 -8.10 -21.14
N GLU A 90 -3.06 -7.50 -20.86
CA GLU A 90 -3.39 -6.14 -21.25
C GLU A 90 -2.96 -5.11 -20.18
N SER A 91 -2.69 -5.59 -18.96
CA SER A 91 -2.14 -4.78 -17.87
C SER A 91 -0.65 -4.48 -18.06
N PRO A 92 -0.18 -3.27 -17.69
CA PRO A 92 1.21 -2.82 -17.87
C PRO A 92 2.20 -3.46 -16.88
N HIS A 93 2.07 -4.75 -16.55
CA HIS A 93 2.93 -5.48 -15.63
C HIS A 93 3.84 -6.50 -16.34
N LEU A 94 3.28 -7.38 -17.18
CA LEU A 94 4.03 -8.50 -17.77
C LEU A 94 5.15 -8.07 -18.71
N GLU A 95 4.93 -7.05 -19.54
CA GLU A 95 5.93 -6.56 -20.49
C GLU A 95 7.18 -6.01 -19.77
N PRO A 96 7.05 -5.06 -18.80
CA PRO A 96 8.18 -4.63 -17.99
C PRO A 96 8.90 -5.78 -17.27
N TRP A 97 8.16 -6.74 -16.72
CA TRP A 97 8.75 -7.89 -16.02
C TRP A 97 9.58 -8.76 -16.96
N ARG A 98 9.04 -9.12 -18.13
CA ARG A 98 9.77 -9.88 -19.16
C ARG A 98 11.04 -9.15 -19.60
N ARG A 99 10.97 -7.84 -19.80
CA ARG A 99 12.12 -7.01 -20.16
C ARG A 99 13.18 -7.00 -19.06
N PHE A 100 12.78 -6.86 -17.80
CA PHE A 100 13.69 -6.97 -16.66
C PHE A 100 14.39 -8.33 -16.63
N MET A 101 13.62 -9.42 -16.77
CA MET A 101 14.17 -10.78 -16.78
C MET A 101 15.15 -11.02 -17.92
N LYS A 102 14.88 -10.45 -19.11
CA LYS A 102 15.75 -10.60 -20.28
C LYS A 102 17.05 -9.79 -20.18
N GLU A 103 16.98 -8.56 -19.67
CA GLU A 103 18.07 -7.59 -19.83
C GLU A 103 18.84 -7.29 -18.54
N VAL A 104 18.24 -7.50 -17.37
CA VAL A 104 18.77 -7.01 -16.09
C VAL A 104 18.92 -8.12 -15.06
N ALA A 105 18.00 -9.09 -15.02
CA ALA A 105 18.08 -10.20 -14.09
C ALA A 105 19.43 -10.95 -14.25
N GLY A 106 20.05 -11.29 -13.13
CA GLY A 106 21.36 -11.96 -13.10
C GLY A 106 22.58 -11.05 -13.26
N THR A 107 22.44 -9.82 -13.77
CA THR A 107 23.58 -8.88 -13.91
C THR A 107 24.11 -8.36 -12.57
N GLY A 108 23.25 -8.35 -11.54
CA GLY A 108 23.51 -7.73 -10.25
C GLY A 108 23.42 -6.19 -10.25
N ASP A 109 23.11 -5.54 -11.37
CA ASP A 109 23.04 -4.07 -11.49
C ASP A 109 21.87 -3.48 -10.71
N VAL A 110 20.71 -4.13 -10.80
CA VAL A 110 19.46 -3.75 -10.13
C VAL A 110 18.82 -5.02 -9.55
N GLY A 111 18.40 -4.96 -8.30
CA GLY A 111 17.54 -5.97 -7.68
C GLY A 111 16.08 -5.53 -7.70
N VAL A 112 15.15 -6.49 -7.76
CA VAL A 112 13.71 -6.28 -7.52
C VAL A 112 13.32 -7.18 -6.35
N TRP A 113 12.47 -6.67 -5.45
CA TRP A 113 12.00 -7.39 -4.28
C TRP A 113 10.51 -7.15 -4.10
N HIS A 114 9.81 -8.11 -3.50
CA HIS A 114 8.42 -7.93 -3.10
C HIS A 114 8.03 -8.86 -1.95
N GLU A 115 7.00 -8.46 -1.19
CA GLU A 115 6.40 -9.20 -0.08
C GLU A 115 4.88 -9.03 -0.14
N THR A 116 4.14 -10.13 0.01
CA THR A 116 2.68 -10.12 0.04
C THR A 116 2.18 -10.68 1.37
N TYR A 117 1.33 -9.94 2.06
CA TYR A 117 0.72 -10.33 3.32
C TYR A 117 -0.80 -10.30 3.19
N GLN A 118 -1.47 -11.37 3.61
CA GLN A 118 -2.91 -11.35 3.84
C GLN A 118 -3.18 -11.18 5.33
N VAL A 119 -3.78 -10.07 5.72
CA VAL A 119 -3.97 -9.70 7.13
C VAL A 119 -5.46 -9.67 7.44
N PRO A 120 -5.98 -10.59 8.27
CA PRO A 120 -7.34 -10.49 8.80
C PRO A 120 -7.53 -9.18 9.56
N ALA A 121 -8.75 -8.62 9.56
CA ALA A 121 -9.06 -7.35 10.23
C ALA A 121 -8.65 -7.35 11.71
N ALA A 122 -8.86 -8.48 12.39
CA ALA A 122 -8.46 -8.68 13.78
C ALA A 122 -6.93 -8.65 13.99
N GLY A 123 -6.13 -8.82 12.95
CA GLY A 123 -4.67 -8.73 13.00
C GLY A 123 -4.12 -7.32 12.73
N ILE A 124 -4.99 -6.32 12.51
CA ILE A 124 -4.58 -4.97 12.12
C ILE A 124 -4.46 -4.08 13.35
N GLU A 125 -3.30 -3.46 13.50
CA GLU A 125 -3.03 -2.41 14.47
C GLU A 125 -2.46 -1.20 13.73
N VAL A 126 -3.10 -0.05 13.85
CA VAL A 126 -2.70 1.16 13.14
C VAL A 126 -2.85 2.36 14.06
N ILE A 127 -1.87 3.27 14.00
CA ILE A 127 -1.93 4.56 14.68
C ILE A 127 -1.30 5.63 13.80
N TYR A 128 -1.98 6.76 13.70
CA TYR A 128 -1.50 7.99 13.10
C TYR A 128 -1.59 9.08 14.16
N ASN A 129 -0.53 9.84 14.38
CA ASN A 129 -0.53 10.92 15.37
C ASN A 129 0.06 12.18 14.76
N GLY A 130 -0.77 13.21 14.54
CA GLY A 130 -0.31 14.44 13.90
C GLY A 130 0.15 14.24 12.45
N MET A 131 -0.47 13.31 11.73
CA MET A 131 -0.11 12.96 10.34
C MET A 131 -1.13 13.53 9.35
N PRO A 132 -0.74 13.73 8.08
CA PRO A 132 -1.71 13.82 6.99
C PRO A 132 -2.46 12.49 6.80
N LEU A 133 -3.54 12.51 6.01
CA LEU A 133 -4.22 11.28 5.59
C LEU A 133 -3.24 10.37 4.84
N PHE A 134 -2.99 9.19 5.37
CA PHE A 134 -1.85 8.36 4.97
C PHE A 134 -2.15 6.86 5.14
N GLY A 135 -1.44 6.02 4.38
CA GLY A 135 -1.39 4.57 4.58
C GLY A 135 -2.76 3.90 4.50
N LEU A 136 -3.00 2.92 5.37
CA LEU A 136 -4.26 2.16 5.37
C LEU A 136 -5.49 3.05 5.57
N ALA A 137 -5.44 4.06 6.45
CA ALA A 137 -6.59 4.97 6.64
C ALA A 137 -6.94 5.80 5.39
N LYS A 138 -5.96 6.08 4.52
CA LYS A 138 -6.20 6.71 3.22
C LYS A 138 -6.78 5.73 2.21
N ALA A 139 -6.38 4.47 2.30
CA ALA A 139 -6.86 3.39 1.42
C ALA A 139 -8.24 2.85 1.84
N THR A 140 -8.66 3.10 3.08
CA THR A 140 -9.95 2.69 3.65
C THR A 140 -10.58 3.87 4.39
N THR A 141 -11.07 3.68 5.62
CA THR A 141 -11.68 4.73 6.43
C THR A 141 -10.72 5.27 7.50
N HIS A 142 -10.57 6.60 7.57
CA HIS A 142 -9.81 7.32 8.59
C HIS A 142 -10.71 7.72 9.77
N VAL A 143 -10.42 7.22 10.98
CA VAL A 143 -11.28 7.43 12.15
C VAL A 143 -10.48 7.90 13.37
N PRO A 144 -11.02 8.80 14.22
CA PRO A 144 -10.35 9.23 15.44
C PRO A 144 -10.19 8.07 16.42
N VAL A 145 -9.08 8.04 17.15
CA VAL A 145 -8.89 7.14 18.28
C VAL A 145 -9.77 7.61 19.44
N GLY A 146 -10.61 6.72 19.96
CA GLY A 146 -11.56 7.00 21.03
C GLY A 146 -11.71 5.83 22.00
N ALA A 147 -12.82 5.81 22.74
CA ALA A 147 -13.16 4.71 23.63
C ALA A 147 -13.12 3.37 22.88
N GLY A 148 -12.43 2.37 23.44
CA GLY A 148 -12.26 1.07 22.81
C GLY A 148 -11.21 0.98 21.68
N SER A 149 -10.39 2.02 21.46
CA SER A 149 -9.26 2.00 20.50
C SER A 149 -8.00 2.72 21.00
N ASN A 150 -7.94 3.06 22.29
CA ASN A 150 -6.85 3.83 22.90
C ASN A 150 -5.53 3.06 22.94
N THR A 151 -5.56 1.75 23.11
CA THR A 151 -4.36 0.90 23.19
C THR A 151 -4.19 0.05 21.93
N ALA A 152 -2.96 -0.37 21.64
CA ALA A 152 -2.67 -1.29 20.54
C ALA A 152 -3.49 -2.59 20.66
N LYS A 153 -3.62 -3.14 21.88
CA LYS A 153 -4.45 -4.34 22.16
C LYS A 153 -5.93 -4.13 21.85
N GLN A 154 -6.46 -2.91 21.98
CA GLN A 154 -7.85 -2.58 21.68
C GLN A 154 -8.09 -2.42 20.17
N ARG A 155 -7.08 -1.95 19.43
CA ARG A 155 -7.13 -1.86 17.96
C ARG A 155 -6.94 -3.23 17.32
N MET A 156 -6.01 -4.03 17.83
CA MET A 156 -5.91 -5.46 17.52
C MET A 156 -7.14 -6.21 18.04
N GLY A 157 -7.53 -7.26 17.34
CA GLY A 157 -8.66 -8.12 17.69
C GLY A 157 -10.04 -7.55 17.35
N ARG A 158 -10.12 -6.35 16.76
CA ARG A 158 -11.40 -5.78 16.32
C ARG A 158 -11.88 -6.47 15.03
N PRO A 159 -13.06 -7.10 15.01
CA PRO A 159 -13.63 -7.61 13.78
C PRO A 159 -14.08 -6.45 12.87
N ALA A 160 -14.18 -6.72 11.58
CA ALA A 160 -14.66 -5.75 10.59
C ALA A 160 -16.03 -5.17 10.99
N GLY A 161 -16.21 -3.85 10.83
CA GLY A 161 -17.54 -3.21 10.84
C GLY A 161 -18.11 -2.82 12.21
N ARG A 162 -17.36 -2.89 13.31
CA ARG A 162 -17.88 -2.45 14.62
C ARG A 162 -17.54 -0.99 14.91
N VAL A 163 -18.17 -0.02 14.25
CA VAL A 163 -18.00 1.43 14.50
C VAL A 163 -18.10 1.70 16.00
N ALA A 164 -17.09 2.38 16.56
CA ALA A 164 -17.15 2.88 17.93
C ALA A 164 -18.26 3.94 17.96
N GLY A 165 -19.29 3.68 18.77
CA GLY A 165 -20.53 4.45 18.79
C GLY A 165 -20.32 5.95 18.78
N SER A 166 -21.17 6.63 18.00
CA SER A 166 -21.35 8.07 17.99
C SER A 166 -21.35 8.62 19.42
N PRO A 167 -20.71 9.78 19.69
CA PRO A 167 -20.83 10.41 20.99
C PRO A 167 -22.30 10.70 21.21
N SER A 168 -22.88 10.08 22.23
CA SER A 168 -24.20 10.40 22.74
C SER A 168 -24.16 11.85 23.21
N GLY A 169 -24.72 12.74 22.39
CA GLY A 169 -25.06 14.09 22.81
C GLY A 169 -25.96 13.98 24.03
N LYS A 170 -25.46 14.47 25.17
CA LYS A 170 -26.24 14.69 26.38
C LYS A 170 -26.43 16.20 26.54
N GLY A 171 -27.68 16.60 26.77
CA GLY A 171 -28.07 17.87 27.37
C GLY A 171 -28.43 18.94 26.38
#